data_AF-B6HI71-F1
#
_entry.id   AF-B6HI71-F1
#
_cell.length_a   1.000
_cell.length_b   1.000
_cell.length_c   1.000
_cell.angle_alpha   90.00
_cell.angle_beta   90.00
_cell.angle_gamma   90.00
#
_symmetry.space_group_name_H-M   'P 1'
#
loop_
_entity.id
_entity.type
_entity.pdbx_description
1 polymer ?
#
loop_
_entity_poly.entity_id
_entity_poly.type
_entity_poly.pdbx_seq_one_letter_code
_entity_poly.pdbx_strand_id
1 'polypeptide(L)'
;MATDNSTKQECDTKPYSQITSTGQQASLPTKYLDAKDVDYEVDKADTKIDLQIADTRRTPETQGSNLPKLTQVMITKVPRRLKHNPKNPEQWVLQVKVALAQLRLEHLINSSVPRPAKGRHNYNRWVQWSCTVANWLYLQVDENIQERLQQRRKISSKADALFNGIMKMVRQSDNAVNLSAKVNNQDSQKRSDFEAVRRYIAVHQSQYHLLGSNLLPISSLR
;
A
#
# COMPACT_ATOMS: atom_id res chain seq x y z
N MET A 1 21.97 19.39 39.63
CA MET A 1 20.55 19.07 39.44
C MET A 1 20.32 18.76 37.98
N ALA A 2 19.89 17.53 37.70
CA ALA A 2 19.61 17.03 36.36
C ALA A 2 18.12 17.18 36.04
N THR A 3 17.78 17.42 34.77
CA THR A 3 16.62 16.79 34.11
C THR A 3 16.89 16.73 32.60
N ASP A 4 17.31 15.55 32.15
CA ASP A 4 17.28 15.11 30.75
C ASP A 4 15.88 14.61 30.42
N ASN A 5 15.23 15.17 29.40
CA ASN A 5 14.01 14.61 28.81
C ASN A 5 14.36 13.81 27.55
N SER A 6 14.71 12.53 27.74
CA SER A 6 14.95 11.57 26.67
C SER A 6 13.64 10.96 26.17
N THR A 7 13.16 11.43 25.02
CA THR A 7 12.04 10.81 24.30
C THR A 7 12.58 9.61 23.52
N LYS A 8 12.40 8.38 24.05
CA LYS A 8 12.76 7.14 23.34
C LYS A 8 11.79 6.90 22.19
N GLN A 9 12.31 7.03 20.98
CA GLN A 9 11.63 6.87 19.71
C GLN A 9 11.81 5.42 19.23
N GLU A 10 10.79 4.59 19.45
CA GLU A 10 10.83 3.16 19.14
C GLU A 10 10.41 2.91 17.68
N CYS A 11 11.29 2.23 16.93
CA CYS A 11 11.18 1.85 15.52
C CYS A 11 11.53 2.92 14.46
N ASP A 12 12.45 3.84 14.77
CA ASP A 12 13.13 4.64 13.74
C ASP A 12 14.57 4.13 13.56
N THR A 13 14.75 3.13 12.69
CA THR A 13 16.09 2.71 12.22
C THR A 13 16.30 3.27 10.81
N LYS A 14 17.37 4.06 10.65
CA LYS A 14 17.85 4.60 9.37
C LYS A 14 18.13 3.48 8.36
N PRO A 15 18.01 3.72 7.04
CA PRO A 15 18.25 2.69 6.03
C PRO A 15 19.74 2.39 5.96
N TYR A 16 20.12 1.16 6.31
CA TYR A 16 21.46 0.65 6.02
C TYR A 16 21.38 -0.21 4.75
N SER A 17 22.14 0.21 3.76
CA SER A 17 22.30 -0.45 2.47
C SER A 17 23.03 -1.79 2.62
N GLN A 18 22.73 -2.70 1.68
CA GLN A 18 23.39 -3.98 1.38
C GLN A 18 23.06 -5.16 2.31
N ILE A 19 22.10 -6.02 1.91
CA ILE A 19 22.20 -7.47 2.18
C ILE A 19 21.65 -8.26 0.98
N THR A 20 22.54 -9.11 0.46
CA THR A 20 22.40 -10.08 -0.62
C THR A 20 21.29 -11.11 -0.33
N SER A 21 20.60 -11.55 -1.39
CA SER A 21 19.58 -12.60 -1.36
C SER A 21 20.11 -13.92 -0.81
N THR A 22 19.66 -14.34 0.39
CA THR A 22 19.52 -15.74 0.85
C THR A 22 18.57 -15.75 2.06
N GLY A 23 17.72 -16.77 2.21
CA GLY A 23 16.61 -16.83 3.17
C GLY A 23 16.96 -16.37 4.58
N GLN A 24 16.34 -15.27 5.04
CA GLN A 24 16.60 -14.71 6.37
C GLN A 24 15.75 -15.39 7.43
N GLN A 25 16.41 -16.20 8.26
CA GLN A 25 15.97 -16.58 9.59
C GLN A 25 16.27 -15.40 10.54
N ALA A 26 15.26 -14.83 11.18
CA ALA A 26 15.45 -13.78 12.19
C ALA A 26 15.48 -14.42 13.59
N SER A 27 16.67 -14.67 14.13
CA SER A 27 16.86 -15.09 15.52
C SER A 27 16.84 -13.86 16.43
N LEU A 28 15.99 -13.84 17.46
CA LEU A 28 16.04 -12.82 18.52
C LEU A 28 16.98 -13.28 19.65
N PRO A 29 17.73 -12.37 20.30
CA PRO A 29 18.58 -12.71 21.43
C PRO A 29 17.74 -12.89 22.70
N THR A 30 17.72 -14.11 23.24
CA THR A 30 17.14 -14.43 24.55
C THR A 30 18.10 -13.98 25.65
N LYS A 31 17.92 -12.77 26.19
CA LYS A 31 18.46 -12.42 27.52
C LYS A 31 17.45 -11.55 28.26
N TYR A 32 17.38 -11.80 29.58
CA TYR A 32 16.49 -11.24 30.59
C TYR A 32 15.17 -11.97 30.76
N LEU A 33 15.15 -12.94 31.69
CA LEU A 33 14.58 -12.75 33.04
C LEU A 33 15.12 -13.88 33.94
N ASP A 34 16.12 -13.53 34.75
CA ASP A 34 16.45 -14.20 36.01
C ASP A 34 16.00 -13.24 37.11
N ALA A 35 15.10 -13.70 37.98
CA ALA A 35 14.86 -13.15 39.30
C ALA A 35 14.05 -14.19 40.11
N LYS A 36 14.71 -14.69 41.14
CA LYS A 36 14.23 -15.60 42.18
C LYS A 36 13.19 -14.98 43.10
N ASP A 37 12.47 -15.88 43.78
CA ASP A 37 11.94 -15.82 45.15
C ASP A 37 11.14 -14.59 45.57
N VAL A 38 9.81 -14.75 45.63
CA VAL A 38 9.01 -14.23 46.74
C VAL A 38 7.97 -15.29 47.11
N ASP A 39 8.17 -15.86 48.29
CA ASP A 39 7.26 -16.74 49.02
C ASP A 39 6.17 -15.88 49.68
N TYR A 40 4.89 -16.23 49.52
CA TYR A 40 3.84 -15.77 50.43
C TYR A 40 2.76 -16.85 50.56
N GLU A 41 2.68 -17.32 51.81
CA GLU A 41 1.78 -18.28 52.42
C GLU A 41 0.29 -17.99 52.21
N VAL A 42 -0.47 -19.08 52.34
CA VAL A 42 -1.90 -19.25 52.19
C VAL A 42 -2.66 -18.46 53.26
N ASP A 43 -3.72 -17.75 52.86
CA ASP A 43 -4.85 -17.54 53.77
C ASP A 43 -6.18 -17.79 53.05
N LYS A 44 -6.97 -18.70 53.64
CA LYS A 44 -8.28 -19.11 53.17
C LYS A 44 -9.32 -18.18 53.80
N ALA A 45 -10.02 -17.41 52.99
CA ALA A 45 -11.30 -16.84 53.39
C ALA A 45 -12.29 -16.91 52.24
N ASP A 46 -13.31 -17.75 52.44
CA ASP A 46 -14.51 -17.87 51.64
C ASP A 46 -15.13 -16.50 51.37
N THR A 47 -15.04 -16.04 50.12
CA THR A 47 -15.94 -15.00 49.63
C THR A 47 -16.63 -15.56 48.40
N LYS A 48 -17.87 -16.00 48.63
CA LYS A 48 -18.86 -16.42 47.65
C LYS A 48 -18.93 -15.34 46.56
N ILE A 49 -18.30 -15.62 45.43
CA ILE A 49 -18.33 -14.76 44.24
C ILE A 49 -19.76 -14.81 43.71
N ASP A 50 -20.51 -13.74 43.92
CA ASP A 50 -21.74 -13.46 43.18
C ASP A 50 -21.36 -13.25 41.71
N LEU A 51 -21.37 -14.38 41.02
CA LEU A 51 -21.06 -14.57 39.62
C LEU A 51 -22.23 -14.05 38.78
N GLN A 52 -22.48 -12.72 38.72
CA GLN A 52 -23.45 -12.19 37.74
C GLN A 52 -23.41 -10.67 37.47
N ILE A 53 -22.24 -10.05 37.36
CA ILE A 53 -22.11 -8.86 36.48
C ILE A 53 -20.80 -8.98 35.69
N ALA A 54 -20.77 -9.92 34.76
CA ALA A 54 -19.88 -9.78 33.61
C ALA A 54 -20.41 -8.61 32.78
N ASP A 55 -19.95 -7.40 33.10
CA ASP A 55 -20.08 -6.22 32.27
C ASP A 55 -19.44 -6.54 30.91
N THR A 56 -20.25 -7.04 29.99
CA THR A 56 -19.90 -7.32 28.60
C THR A 56 -19.80 -6.00 27.83
N ARG A 57 -19.00 -5.05 28.33
CA ARG A 57 -18.39 -4.04 27.46
C ARG A 57 -17.41 -4.77 26.56
N ARG A 58 -17.92 -5.37 25.49
CA ARG A 58 -17.10 -5.88 24.39
C ARG A 58 -16.17 -4.73 24.00
N THR A 59 -14.89 -4.87 24.31
CA THR A 59 -13.88 -3.93 23.83
C THR A 59 -13.99 -3.89 22.31
N PRO A 60 -14.10 -2.70 21.69
CA PRO A 60 -14.22 -2.60 20.23
C PRO A 60 -13.10 -3.39 19.56
N GLU A 61 -13.42 -4.14 18.51
CA GLU A 61 -12.39 -4.87 17.77
C GLU A 61 -11.34 -3.90 17.25
N THR A 62 -10.09 -4.20 17.55
CA THR A 62 -8.94 -3.45 17.07
C THR A 62 -8.08 -4.33 16.18
N GLN A 63 -7.14 -3.71 15.48
CA GLN A 63 -6.10 -4.43 14.75
C GLN A 63 -5.30 -5.38 15.65
N GLY A 64 -5.33 -5.20 16.98
CA GLY A 64 -4.66 -6.04 17.97
C GLY A 64 -5.49 -7.22 18.50
N SER A 65 -6.78 -7.33 18.19
CA SER A 65 -7.69 -8.25 18.90
C SER A 65 -7.41 -9.73 18.61
N ASN A 66 -7.02 -10.08 17.38
CA ASN A 66 -6.89 -11.47 16.93
C ASN A 66 -5.45 -11.88 16.59
N LEU A 67 -4.47 -11.13 17.09
CA LEU A 67 -3.07 -11.35 16.72
C LEU A 67 -2.51 -12.63 17.38
N PRO A 68 -1.81 -13.48 16.59
CA PRO A 68 -1.16 -14.66 17.13
C PRO A 68 -0.09 -14.27 18.15
N LYS A 69 0.25 -15.22 19.02
CA LYS A 69 1.42 -15.09 19.89
C LYS A 69 2.65 -14.86 19.01
N LEU A 70 3.61 -14.10 19.52
CA LEU A 70 4.87 -13.82 18.84
C LEU A 70 5.72 -15.10 18.88
N THR A 71 5.45 -15.97 17.93
CA THR A 71 6.26 -17.15 17.64
C THR A 71 7.04 -16.90 16.36
N GLN A 72 8.07 -17.69 16.12
CA GLN A 72 8.85 -17.59 14.89
C GLN A 72 8.00 -18.10 13.72
N VAL A 73 7.33 -17.19 13.02
CA VAL A 73 6.43 -17.50 11.92
C VAL A 73 6.92 -16.77 10.67
N MET A 74 6.98 -17.48 9.55
CA MET A 74 7.26 -16.87 8.25
C MET A 74 5.95 -16.45 7.57
N ILE A 75 5.84 -15.18 7.22
CA ILE A 75 4.80 -14.72 6.30
C ILE A 75 5.20 -15.19 4.89
N THR A 76 4.32 -15.94 4.24
CA THR A 76 4.55 -16.46 2.88
C THR A 76 4.84 -15.31 1.92
N LYS A 77 5.81 -15.48 1.01
CA LYS A 77 6.09 -14.47 -0.02
C LYS A 77 4.93 -14.42 -1.01
N VAL A 78 4.57 -13.22 -1.43
CA VAL A 78 3.61 -13.04 -2.52
C VAL A 78 4.29 -13.48 -3.83
N PRO A 79 3.68 -14.38 -4.64
CA PRO A 79 4.33 -14.94 -5.82
C PRO A 79 4.75 -13.90 -6.85
N ARG A 80 4.05 -12.76 -6.92
CA ARG A 80 4.36 -11.66 -7.85
C ARG A 80 4.49 -10.37 -7.07
N ARG A 81 5.67 -9.76 -7.11
CA ARG A 81 5.87 -8.43 -6.53
C ARG A 81 5.01 -7.39 -7.24
N LEU A 82 4.55 -6.39 -6.49
CA LEU A 82 3.83 -5.25 -7.06
C LEU A 82 4.81 -4.44 -7.90
N LYS A 83 4.50 -4.25 -9.17
CA LYS A 83 5.29 -3.40 -10.06
C LYS A 83 4.83 -1.96 -10.00
N HIS A 84 5.71 -1.02 -10.31
CA HIS A 84 5.35 0.34 -10.65
C HIS A 84 4.49 0.33 -11.93
N ASN A 85 3.25 0.81 -11.83
CA ASN A 85 2.21 0.71 -12.87
C ASN A 85 1.77 -0.73 -13.24
N PRO A 86 1.16 -1.47 -12.29
CA PRO A 86 0.64 -2.79 -12.54
C PRO A 86 -0.70 -2.70 -13.30
N LYS A 87 -0.90 -3.58 -14.30
CA LYS A 87 -2.20 -3.67 -15.00
C LYS A 87 -3.39 -3.97 -14.07
N ASN A 88 -3.14 -4.64 -12.95
CA ASN A 88 -4.16 -4.98 -11.96
C ASN A 88 -3.57 -4.98 -10.54
N PRO A 89 -3.53 -3.82 -9.85
CA PRO A 89 -3.04 -3.74 -8.47
C PRO A 89 -3.94 -4.51 -7.49
N GLU A 90 -5.22 -4.68 -7.78
CA GLU A 90 -6.17 -5.37 -6.91
C GLU A 90 -5.87 -6.87 -6.80
N GLN A 91 -5.31 -7.48 -7.86
CA GLN A 91 -4.83 -8.86 -7.79
C GLN A 91 -3.70 -9.03 -6.76
N TRP A 92 -2.78 -8.05 -6.69
CA TRP A 92 -1.73 -8.07 -5.68
C TRP A 92 -2.28 -7.85 -4.27
N VAL A 93 -3.25 -6.92 -4.12
CA VAL A 93 -3.95 -6.70 -2.83
C VAL A 93 -4.61 -7.99 -2.32
N LEU A 94 -5.26 -8.74 -3.21
CA LEU A 94 -5.87 -10.02 -2.86
C LEU A 94 -4.81 -11.03 -2.38
N GLN A 95 -3.68 -11.14 -3.09
CA GLN A 95 -2.61 -12.04 -2.69
C GLN A 95 -1.99 -11.67 -1.34
N VAL A 96 -1.79 -10.37 -1.08
CA VAL A 96 -1.35 -9.87 0.23
C VAL A 96 -2.34 -10.23 1.33
N LYS A 97 -3.64 -10.02 1.11
CA LYS A 97 -4.68 -10.38 2.08
C LYS A 97 -4.68 -11.88 2.38
N VAL A 98 -4.56 -12.72 1.34
CA VAL A 98 -4.49 -14.19 1.50
C VAL A 98 -3.25 -14.61 2.31
N ALA A 99 -2.08 -14.05 2.00
CA ALA A 99 -0.85 -14.36 2.72
C ALA A 99 -0.93 -13.98 4.21
N LEU A 100 -1.55 -12.84 4.54
CA LEU A 100 -1.74 -12.39 5.92
C LEU A 100 -2.85 -13.17 6.65
N ALA A 101 -3.92 -13.56 5.95
CA ALA A 101 -5.05 -14.30 6.51
C ALA A 101 -4.63 -15.67 7.05
N GLN A 102 -3.64 -16.32 6.42
CA GLN A 102 -3.05 -17.58 6.91
C GLN A 102 -2.54 -17.46 8.35
N LEU A 103 -2.17 -16.26 8.78
CA LEU A 103 -1.60 -15.96 10.10
C LEU A 103 -2.51 -15.07 10.95
N ARG A 104 -3.74 -14.79 10.49
CA ARG A 104 -4.70 -13.88 11.15
C ARG A 104 -4.16 -12.45 11.30
N LEU A 105 -3.40 -11.98 10.31
CA LEU A 105 -2.72 -10.68 10.29
C LEU A 105 -3.38 -9.65 9.36
N GLU A 106 -4.47 -10.01 8.68
CA GLU A 106 -5.15 -9.22 7.66
C GLU A 106 -5.66 -7.86 8.18
N HIS A 107 -6.02 -7.77 9.46
CA HIS A 107 -6.44 -6.51 10.07
C HIS A 107 -5.32 -5.47 10.17
N LEU A 108 -4.05 -5.90 10.17
CA LEU A 108 -2.91 -4.99 10.30
C LEU A 108 -2.73 -4.06 9.12
N ILE A 109 -3.23 -4.43 7.94
CA ILE A 109 -3.19 -3.58 6.74
C ILE A 109 -4.49 -2.79 6.54
N ASN A 110 -5.53 -3.06 7.31
CA ASN A 110 -6.82 -2.39 7.18
C ASN A 110 -6.89 -1.15 8.08
N SER A 111 -6.71 0.03 7.49
CA SER A 111 -6.80 1.30 8.22
C SER A 111 -8.19 1.66 8.71
N SER A 112 -9.24 0.96 8.25
CA SER A 112 -10.61 1.14 8.75
C SER A 112 -10.83 0.50 10.11
N VAL A 113 -10.00 -0.48 10.48
CA VAL A 113 -10.01 -1.11 11.80
C VAL A 113 -9.16 -0.24 12.75
N PRO A 114 -9.69 0.17 13.91
CA PRO A 114 -8.94 1.03 14.81
C PRO A 114 -7.71 0.33 15.38
N ARG A 115 -6.65 1.10 15.58
CA ARG A 115 -5.43 0.63 16.25
C ARG A 115 -5.66 0.49 17.75
N PRO A 116 -5.06 -0.49 18.43
CA PRO A 116 -5.11 -0.55 19.89
C PRO A 116 -4.47 0.70 20.51
N ALA A 117 -5.07 1.21 21.58
CA ALA A 117 -4.53 2.35 22.31
C ALA A 117 -3.29 1.95 23.13
N LYS A 118 -2.35 2.89 23.33
CA LYS A 118 -1.18 2.69 24.20
C LYS A 118 -1.62 2.27 25.61
N GLY A 119 -0.90 1.32 26.21
CA GLY A 119 -1.20 0.80 27.54
C GLY A 119 -2.36 -0.20 27.60
N ARG A 120 -3.04 -0.50 26.48
CA ARG A 120 -4.03 -1.58 26.42
C ARG A 120 -3.38 -2.94 26.18
N HIS A 121 -4.07 -3.98 26.64
CA HIS A 121 -3.74 -5.36 26.29
C HIS A 121 -3.64 -5.50 24.76
N ASN A 122 -2.63 -6.24 24.28
CA ASN A 122 -2.25 -6.40 22.87
C ASN A 122 -1.57 -5.21 22.17
N TYR A 123 -1.38 -4.03 22.77
CA TYR A 123 -0.70 -2.91 22.10
C TYR A 123 0.73 -3.28 21.66
N ASN A 124 1.55 -3.81 22.57
CA ASN A 124 2.94 -4.18 22.25
C ASN A 124 3.01 -5.27 21.17
N ARG A 125 2.10 -6.25 21.25
CA ARG A 125 1.97 -7.31 20.25
C ARG A 125 1.60 -6.73 18.88
N TRP A 126 0.67 -5.79 18.85
CA TRP A 126 0.29 -5.08 17.64
C TRP A 126 1.46 -4.26 17.06
N VAL A 127 2.23 -3.56 17.89
CA VAL A 127 3.41 -2.81 17.41
C VAL A 127 4.39 -3.74 16.70
N GLN A 128 4.72 -4.87 17.33
CA GLN A 128 5.68 -5.82 16.78
C GLN A 128 5.19 -6.43 15.47
N TRP A 129 3.96 -6.96 15.44
CA TRP A 129 3.40 -7.51 14.21
C TRP A 129 3.20 -6.46 13.11
N SER A 130 2.78 -5.25 13.46
CA SER A 130 2.62 -4.15 12.51
C SER A 130 3.96 -3.78 11.87
N CYS A 131 5.04 -3.75 12.65
CA CYS A 131 6.39 -3.55 12.13
C CYS A 131 6.85 -4.72 11.24
N THR A 132 6.66 -5.97 11.68
CA THR A 132 7.00 -7.16 10.89
C THR A 132 6.28 -7.17 9.54
N VAL A 133 4.97 -6.87 9.54
CA VAL A 133 4.18 -6.81 8.30
C VAL A 133 4.58 -5.62 7.45
N ALA A 134 4.92 -4.47 8.02
CA ALA A 134 5.43 -3.32 7.26
C ALA A 134 6.75 -3.67 6.53
N ASN A 135 7.70 -4.28 7.23
CA ASN A 135 8.97 -4.73 6.61
C ASN A 135 8.71 -5.79 5.53
N TRP A 136 7.83 -6.75 5.79
CA TRP A 136 7.46 -7.75 4.81
C TRP A 136 6.80 -7.12 3.58
N LEU A 137 5.88 -6.15 3.73
CA LEU A 137 5.23 -5.42 2.64
C LEU A 137 6.24 -4.66 1.78
N TYR A 138 7.23 -4.02 2.41
CA TYR A 138 8.31 -3.35 1.70
C TYR A 138 9.08 -4.32 0.77
N LEU A 139 9.26 -5.58 1.19
CA LEU A 139 9.89 -6.62 0.38
C LEU A 139 8.96 -7.23 -0.70
N GLN A 140 7.66 -6.98 -0.64
CA GLN A 140 6.67 -7.46 -1.63
C GLN A 140 6.45 -6.51 -2.81
N VAL A 141 7.09 -5.34 -2.81
CA VAL A 141 7.03 -4.37 -3.90
C VAL A 141 8.33 -4.38 -4.71
N ASP A 142 8.29 -3.87 -5.94
CA ASP A 142 9.46 -3.74 -6.81
C ASP A 142 10.41 -2.62 -6.36
N GLU A 143 11.60 -2.62 -6.95
CA GLU A 143 12.69 -1.72 -6.62
C GLU A 143 12.29 -0.25 -6.87
N ASN A 144 11.48 0.03 -7.90
CA ASN A 144 11.02 1.39 -8.19
C ASN A 144 10.09 1.93 -7.10
N ILE A 145 9.12 1.12 -6.63
CA ILE A 145 8.28 1.53 -5.50
C ILE A 145 9.12 1.69 -4.23
N GLN A 146 10.11 0.82 -4.00
CA GLN A 146 11.04 0.93 -2.87
C GLN A 146 11.83 2.24 -2.90
N GLU A 147 12.45 2.59 -4.03
CA GLU A 147 13.18 3.86 -4.21
C GLU A 147 12.28 5.06 -3.92
N ARG A 148 11.04 5.05 -4.43
CA ARG A 148 10.05 6.11 -4.16
C ARG A 148 9.63 6.17 -2.69
N LEU A 149 9.60 5.04 -1.98
CA LEU A 149 9.39 5.02 -0.53
C LEU A 149 10.58 5.62 0.22
N GLN A 150 11.81 5.28 -0.19
CA GLN A 150 13.04 5.78 0.42
C GLN A 150 13.25 7.29 0.21
N GLN A 151 12.78 7.84 -0.90
CA GLN A 151 12.78 9.29 -1.15
C GLN A 151 11.88 10.07 -0.17
N ARG A 152 10.98 9.40 0.56
CA ARG A 152 10.17 10.05 1.58
C ARG A 152 10.99 10.23 2.85
N ARG A 153 10.79 11.38 3.52
CA ARG A 153 11.44 11.70 4.81
C ARG A 153 11.31 10.61 5.89
N LYS A 154 10.23 9.83 5.83
CA LYS A 154 9.98 8.73 6.76
C LYS A 154 9.13 7.64 6.11
N ILE A 155 9.64 6.40 6.12
CA ILE A 155 8.86 5.20 5.82
C ILE A 155 8.03 4.87 7.06
N SER A 156 6.75 4.55 6.88
CA SER A 156 5.90 4.20 8.02
C SER A 156 6.25 2.81 8.53
N SER A 157 6.51 2.69 9.83
CA SER A 157 6.67 1.41 10.53
C SER A 157 5.34 0.71 10.84
N LYS A 158 4.20 1.33 10.50
CA LYS A 158 2.87 0.77 10.70
C LYS A 158 2.36 0.16 9.40
N ALA A 159 1.97 -1.10 9.45
CA ALA A 159 1.56 -1.88 8.27
C ALA A 159 0.45 -1.21 7.45
N ASP A 160 -0.64 -0.80 8.09
CA ASP A 160 -1.78 -0.11 7.47
C ASP A 160 -1.37 1.19 6.77
N ALA A 161 -0.55 2.01 7.42
CA ALA A 161 -0.08 3.27 6.85
C ALA A 161 0.88 3.05 5.68
N LEU A 162 1.78 2.06 5.77
CA LEU A 162 2.68 1.71 4.67
C LEU A 162 1.91 1.16 3.48
N PHE A 163 0.98 0.23 3.72
CA PHE A 163 0.12 -0.35 2.69
C PHE A 163 -0.68 0.73 1.94
N ASN A 164 -1.34 1.63 2.67
CA ASN A 164 -2.04 2.77 2.07
C ASN A 164 -1.10 3.69 1.28
N GLY A 165 0.12 3.92 1.78
CA GLY A 165 1.15 4.69 1.08
C GLY A 165 1.55 4.06 -0.25
N ILE A 166 1.77 2.75 -0.27
CA ILE A 166 2.07 1.96 -1.48
C ILE A 166 0.92 2.09 -2.48
N MET A 167 -0.32 1.79 -2.05
CA MET A 167 -1.49 1.83 -2.92
C MET A 167 -1.76 3.23 -3.49
N LYS A 168 -1.52 4.28 -2.70
CA LYS A 168 -1.64 5.66 -3.17
C LYS A 168 -0.65 5.96 -4.30
N MET A 169 0.61 5.52 -4.19
CA MET A 169 1.61 5.76 -5.23
C MET A 169 1.30 5.03 -6.52
N VAL A 170 0.87 3.77 -6.40
CA VAL A 170 0.49 2.94 -7.57
C VAL A 170 -0.70 3.55 -8.30
N ARG A 171 -1.76 3.93 -7.58
CA ARG A 171 -2.93 4.57 -8.20
C ARG A 171 -2.62 5.94 -8.81
N GLN A 172 -1.71 6.71 -8.20
CA GLN A 172 -1.28 8.00 -8.74
C GLN A 172 -0.49 7.85 -10.05
N SER A 173 0.37 6.83 -10.17
CA SER A 173 1.06 6.56 -11.45
C SER A 173 0.07 6.17 -12.54
N ASP A 174 -0.88 5.30 -12.23
CA ASP A 174 -1.86 4.80 -13.22
C ASP A 174 -2.71 5.96 -13.75
N ASN A 175 -3.15 6.86 -12.86
CA ASN A 175 -3.92 8.04 -13.23
C ASN A 175 -3.14 8.99 -14.16
N ALA A 176 -1.86 9.25 -13.86
CA ALA A 176 -1.02 10.13 -14.66
C ALA A 176 -0.77 9.55 -16.07
N VAL A 177 -0.54 8.24 -16.17
CA VAL A 177 -0.36 7.54 -17.46
C VAL A 177 -1.66 7.49 -18.26
N ASN A 178 -2.79 7.23 -17.61
CA ASN A 178 -4.10 7.21 -18.27
C ASN A 178 -4.49 8.60 -18.82
N LEU A 179 -4.19 9.67 -18.07
CA LEU A 179 -4.43 11.03 -18.51
C LEU A 179 -3.57 11.39 -19.73
N SER A 180 -2.28 11.07 -19.73
CA SER A 180 -1.40 11.36 -20.87
C SER A 180 -1.79 10.57 -22.11
N ALA A 181 -2.13 9.28 -21.97
CA ALA A 181 -2.62 8.45 -23.07
C ALA A 181 -3.93 9.02 -23.67
N LYS A 182 -4.85 9.50 -22.82
CA LYS A 182 -6.11 10.11 -23.28
C LYS A 182 -5.87 11.42 -24.06
N VAL A 183 -4.97 12.28 -23.59
CA VAL A 183 -4.59 13.52 -24.30
C VAL A 183 -3.97 13.20 -25.66
N ASN A 184 -3.03 12.26 -25.71
CA ASN A 184 -2.38 11.86 -26.96
C ASN A 184 -3.37 11.27 -27.97
N ASN A 185 -4.32 10.46 -27.52
CA ASN A 185 -5.37 9.91 -28.39
C ASN A 185 -6.29 11.01 -28.92
N GLN A 186 -6.68 11.97 -28.07
CA GLN A 186 -7.52 13.08 -28.48
C GLN A 186 -6.82 13.99 -29.50
N ASP A 187 -5.53 14.27 -29.32
CA ASP A 187 -4.74 15.05 -30.27
C ASP A 187 -4.54 14.30 -31.60
N SER A 188 -4.33 12.98 -31.54
CA SER A 188 -4.22 12.15 -32.75
C SER A 188 -5.54 12.13 -33.53
N GLN A 189 -6.68 11.98 -32.84
CA GLN A 189 -8.00 12.02 -33.46
C GLN A 189 -8.29 13.37 -34.12
N LYS A 190 -7.99 14.48 -33.42
CA LYS A 190 -8.13 15.83 -34.01
C LYS A 190 -7.30 15.97 -35.28
N ARG A 191 -6.05 15.49 -35.28
CA ARG A 191 -5.18 15.54 -36.46
C ARG A 191 -5.76 14.75 -37.64
N SER A 192 -6.31 13.55 -37.41
CA SER A 192 -6.95 12.79 -38.47
C SER A 192 -8.22 13.46 -39.00
N ASP A 193 -9.01 14.07 -38.12
CA ASP A 193 -10.24 14.76 -38.51
C ASP A 193 -9.92 15.98 -39.40
N PHE A 194 -8.91 16.78 -39.03
CA PHE A 194 -8.45 17.89 -39.87
C PHE A 194 -7.89 17.42 -41.21
N GLU A 195 -7.19 16.29 -41.23
CA GLU A 195 -6.67 15.72 -42.47
C GLU A 195 -7.78 15.23 -43.40
N ALA A 196 -8.82 14.61 -42.85
CA ALA A 196 -10.00 14.23 -43.60
C ALA A 196 -10.71 15.46 -44.21
N VAL A 197 -10.88 16.54 -43.44
CA VAL A 197 -11.44 17.80 -43.93
C VAL A 197 -10.59 18.40 -45.05
N ARG A 198 -9.25 18.42 -44.90
CA ARG A 198 -8.34 18.91 -45.95
C ARG A 198 -8.47 18.11 -47.24
N ARG A 199 -8.52 16.77 -47.15
CA ARG A 199 -8.74 15.90 -48.33
C ARG A 199 -10.08 16.17 -48.99
N TYR A 200 -11.14 16.32 -48.19
CA TYR A 200 -12.47 16.63 -48.70
C TYR A 200 -12.48 17.96 -49.48
N ILE A 201 -11.90 19.02 -48.90
CA ILE A 201 -11.78 20.32 -49.55
C ILE A 201 -10.96 20.21 -50.85
N ALA A 202 -9.82 19.52 -50.83
CA ALA A 202 -8.97 19.36 -52.00
C ALA A 202 -9.67 18.63 -53.17
N VAL A 203 -10.45 17.59 -52.86
CA VAL A 203 -11.25 16.86 -53.86
C VAL A 203 -12.35 17.75 -54.45
N HIS A 204 -13.05 18.52 -53.62
CA HIS A 204 -14.08 19.42 -54.12
C HIS A 204 -13.49 20.59 -54.92
N GLN A 205 -12.37 21.17 -54.48
CA GLN A 205 -11.68 22.22 -55.23
C GLN A 205 -11.21 21.73 -56.61
N SER A 206 -10.68 20.50 -56.72
CA SER A 206 -10.26 19.96 -58.02
C SER A 206 -11.44 19.74 -58.96
N GLN A 207 -12.61 19.31 -58.45
CA GLN A 207 -13.84 19.21 -59.24
C GLN A 207 -14.31 20.57 -59.76
N TYR A 208 -14.28 21.62 -58.94
CA TYR A 208 -14.65 22.97 -59.38
C TYR A 208 -13.64 23.57 -60.35
N HIS A 209 -12.34 23.31 -60.17
CA HIS A 209 -11.31 23.71 -61.14
C HIS A 209 -11.51 23.03 -62.50
N LEU A 210 -11.86 21.74 -62.51
CA LEU A 210 -12.20 21.02 -63.75
C LEU A 210 -13.47 21.57 -64.40
N LEU A 211 -14.50 21.91 -63.64
CA LEU A 211 -15.72 22.52 -64.20
C LEU A 211 -15.44 23.92 -64.76
N GLY A 212 -14.69 24.74 -64.02
CA GLY A 212 -14.35 26.11 -64.41
C GLY A 212 -13.41 26.20 -65.61
N SER A 213 -12.49 25.24 -65.79
CA SER A 213 -11.62 25.19 -66.97
C SER A 213 -12.31 24.64 -68.22
N ASN A 214 -13.38 23.85 -68.07
CA ASN A 214 -14.21 23.38 -69.18
C ASN A 214 -15.34 24.35 -69.56
N LEU A 215 -15.51 25.46 -68.83
CA LEU A 215 -16.58 26.43 -69.02
C LEU A 215 -16.03 27.83 -69.36
N LEU A 216 -15.36 28.00 -70.51
CA LEU A 216 -15.39 29.24 -71.33
C LEU A 216 -14.83 28.95 -72.75
N PRO A 217 -15.26 29.67 -73.82
CA PRO A 217 -16.59 30.24 -74.08
C PRO A 217 -17.14 29.88 -75.48
N ILE A 218 -18.45 29.63 -75.60
CA ILE A 218 -19.16 29.40 -76.87
C ILE A 218 -19.31 30.70 -77.72
N SER A 219 -18.57 31.76 -77.40
CA SER A 219 -18.73 33.09 -78.01
C SER A 219 -17.67 33.42 -79.07
N SER A 220 -17.50 32.61 -80.11
CA SER A 220 -16.79 33.04 -81.34
C SER A 220 -17.31 32.46 -82.67
N LEU A 221 -18.53 31.92 -82.71
CA LEU A 221 -19.16 31.47 -83.96
C LEU A 221 -20.32 32.41 -84.34
N ARG A 222 -19.98 33.57 -84.91
CA ARG A 222 -20.85 34.26 -85.86
C ARG A 222 -20.08 35.23 -86.73
#